data_AF-A0A6N1YDU5-F1
#
_entry.id   AF-A0A6N1YDU5-F1
#
_cell.length_a   1.000
_cell.length_b   1.000
_cell.length_c   1.000
_cell.angle_alpha   90.00
_cell.angle_beta   90.00
_cell.angle_gamma   90.00
#
_symmetry.space_group_name_H-M   'P 1'
#
loop_
_entity.id
_entity.type
_entity.pdbx_description
1 polymer ?
#
loop_
_entity_poly.entity_id
_entity_poly.type
_entity_poly.pdbx_seq_one_letter_code
_entity_poly.pdbx_strand_id
1 'polypeptide(L)' 'MIQESAHTGLRGDGKIYVLPVLEAVRISTGDTGEIAI' A
#
# COMPACT_ATOMS: atom_id res chain seq x y z
N MET A 1 0.92 12.61 -3.50
CA MET A 1 1.30 11.18 -3.46
C MET A 1 2.31 10.92 -2.35
N ILE A 2 2.43 9.68 -1.83
CA ILE A 2 3.39 9.36 -0.74
C ILE A 2 4.83 9.78 -1.10
N GLN A 3 5.28 9.48 -2.33
CA GLN A 3 6.61 9.87 -2.80
C GLN A 3 6.80 11.40 -2.79
N GLU A 4 5.85 12.15 -3.36
CA GLU A 4 5.94 13.62 -3.43
C GLU A 4 5.96 14.27 -2.05
N SER A 5 5.12 13.77 -1.14
CA SER A 5 5.05 14.29 0.23
C SER A 5 6.27 13.92 1.08
N ALA A 6 6.93 12.81 0.78
CA ALA A 6 8.12 12.34 1.51
C ALA A 6 9.44 12.82 0.89
N HIS A 7 9.43 13.45 -0.28
CA HIS A 7 10.64 13.87 -0.97
C HIS A 7 11.23 15.16 -0.35
N THR A 8 12.43 15.06 0.21
CA THR A 8 13.17 16.22 0.74
C THR A 8 14.28 16.69 -0.21
N GLY A 9 14.62 15.88 -1.23
CA GLY A 9 15.72 16.16 -2.16
C GLY A 9 17.10 15.78 -1.62
N LEU A 10 17.17 15.25 -0.39
CA LEU A 10 18.40 14.82 0.25
C LEU A 10 18.61 13.30 0.11
N ARG A 11 19.86 12.87 0.26
CA ARG A 11 20.16 11.44 0.39
C ARG A 11 19.47 10.90 1.64
N GLY A 12 18.66 9.85 1.46
CA GLY A 12 18.00 9.19 2.58
C GLY A 12 16.49 9.38 2.67
N ASP A 13 15.84 9.99 1.67
CA ASP A 13 14.37 10.14 1.59
C ASP A 13 13.57 8.82 1.78
N GLY A 14 14.24 7.67 1.65
CA GLY A 14 13.69 6.36 1.92
C GLY A 14 13.40 5.59 0.65
N LYS A 15 12.51 4.60 0.76
CA LYS A 15 12.12 3.70 -0.33
C LYS A 15 10.64 3.34 -0.19
N ILE A 16 9.98 3.13 -1.31
CA ILE A 16 8.64 2.56 -1.38
C ILE A 16 8.79 1.18 -2.02
N TYR A 17 8.29 0.16 -1.34
CA TYR A 17 8.24 -1.20 -1.89
C TYR A 17 6.79 -1.54 -2.19
N VAL A 18 6.56 -2.14 -3.37
CA VAL A 18 5.27 -2.67 -3.76
C VAL A 18 5.43 -4.18 -3.82
N LEU A 19 4.67 -4.87 -2.98
CA LEU A 19 4.61 -6.33 -2.97
C LEU A 19 3.25 -6.77 -3.50
N PRO A 20 3.17 -7.89 -4.25
CA PRO A 20 1.89 -8.44 -4.63
C PRO A 20 1.15 -8.93 -3.39
N VAL A 21 -0.14 -8.58 -3.29
CA VAL A 21 -1.06 -9.19 -2.34
C VAL A 21 -1.85 -10.26 -3.10
N LEU A 22 -1.86 -11.48 -2.57
CA LEU A 22 -2.52 -12.61 -3.24
C LEU A 22 -4.04 -12.62 -3.00
N GLU A 23 -4.48 -12.23 -1.81
CA GLU A 23 -5.89 -12.27 -1.39
C GLU A 23 -6.13 -11.20 -0.32
N ALA A 24 -7.32 -10.60 -0.32
CA ALA A 24 -7.81 -9.72 0.74
C ALA A 24 -9.12 -10.27 1.30
N VAL A 25 -9.34 -10.15 2.62
CA VAL A 25 -10.58 -10.60 3.28
C VAL A 25 -11.08 -9.53 4.24
N ARG A 26 -12.32 -9.09 4.07
CA ARG A 26 -12.96 -8.11 4.95
C ARG A 26 -13.64 -8.83 6.11
N ILE A 27 -13.09 -8.72 7.32
CA ILE A 27 -13.55 -9.45 8.51
C ILE A 27 -15.04 -9.20 8.83
N SER A 28 -15.52 -7.98 8.63
CA SER A 28 -16.89 -7.60 9.02
C SER A 28 -17.98 -8.19 8.13
N THR A 29 -17.66 -8.53 6.88
CA THR A 29 -18.62 -8.99 5.87
C THR A 29 -18.32 -10.40 5.35
N GLY A 30 -17.07 -10.83 5.45
CA GLY A 30 -16.57 -12.06 4.83
C GLY A 30 -16.22 -11.91 3.35
N ASP A 31 -16.28 -10.70 2.78
CA ASP A 31 -15.93 -10.47 1.37
C ASP A 31 -14.46 -10.81 1.10
N THR A 32 -14.18 -11.31 -0.10
CA THR A 32 -12.83 -11.67 -0.57
C THR A 32 -12.45 -10.95 -1.86
N GLY A 33 -11.16 -10.94 -2.20
CA GLY A 33 -10.64 -10.31 -3.41
C GLY A 33 -10.86 -8.78 -3.48
N GLU A 34 -11.11 -8.26 -4.68
CA GLU A 34 -11.28 -6.81 -4.93
C GLU A 34 -12.41 -6.19 -4.09
N ILE A 35 -13.50 -6.93 -3.85
CA ILE A 35 -14.66 -6.46 -3.08
C ILE A 35 -14.27 -6.19 -1.61
N ALA A 36 -13.23 -6.86 -1.12
CA ALA A 36 -12.74 -6.71 0.24
C ALA A 36 -11.93 -5.42 0.48
N ILE A 37 -11.60 -4.67 -0.56
CA ILE A 37 -10.80 -3.43 -0.53
C ILE A 37 -11.74 -2.23 -0.49
#